data_AF-A0A241VT17-F1
#
_entry.id   AF-A0A241VT17-F1
#
_cell.length_a   1.000
_cell.length_b   1.000
_cell.length_c   1.000
_cell.angle_alpha   90.00
_cell.angle_beta   90.00
_cell.angle_gamma   90.00
#
_symmetry.space_group_name_H-M   'P 1'
#
loop_
_entity.id
_entity.type
_entity.pdbx_description
1 polymer ?
#
loop_
_entity_poly.entity_id
_entity_poly.type
_entity_poly.pdbx_seq_one_letter_code
_entity_poly.pdbx_strand_id
1 'polypeptide(L)'
;MTYYLRNFLGSFVGLSAFAGAMLMLFEFNKSEAYDIPVIICGILLMIVGLTLIGYLNAATAPKNKTKQTLFLHSIFVILLFATDLIFGNMDLFFATLRNVCYFVILQFGVYLYVNKQEMSFKAFLKST
;
A
#
# COMPACT_ATOMS: atom_id res chain seq x y z
N MET A 1 -14.05 14.88 5.89
CA MET A 1 -12.71 15.50 5.92
C MET A 1 -11.77 14.79 6.88
N THR A 2 -12.18 14.53 8.12
CA THR A 2 -11.38 13.84 9.16
C THR A 2 -10.85 12.46 8.74
N TYR A 3 -11.67 11.65 8.03
CA TYR A 3 -11.26 10.34 7.49
C TYR A 3 -10.08 10.46 6.51
N TYR A 4 -10.21 11.34 5.52
CA TYR A 4 -9.16 11.56 4.52
C TYR A 4 -7.88 12.04 5.16
N LEU A 5 -7.94 13.03 6.06
CA LEU A 5 -6.74 13.58 6.70
C LEU A 5 -6.02 12.56 7.58
N ARG A 6 -6.77 11.81 8.40
CA ARG A 6 -6.21 10.82 9.33
C ARG A 6 -5.56 9.65 8.60
N ASN A 7 -6.23 9.11 7.58
CA ASN A 7 -5.67 8.00 6.81
C ASN A 7 -4.64 8.45 5.77
N PHE A 8 -4.73 9.70 5.30
CA PHE A 8 -3.68 10.34 4.53
C PHE A 8 -2.38 10.36 5.33
N LEU A 9 -2.40 11.01 6.50
CA LEU A 9 -1.23 11.11 7.36
C LEU A 9 -0.74 9.74 7.84
N GLY A 10 -1.65 8.87 8.32
CA GLY A 10 -1.29 7.55 8.82
C GLY A 10 -0.65 6.66 7.74
N SER A 11 -1.25 6.60 6.55
CA SER A 11 -0.68 5.77 5.48
C SER A 11 0.56 6.40 4.86
N PHE A 12 0.64 7.73 4.76
CA PHE A 12 1.82 8.42 4.24
C PHE A 12 3.03 8.27 5.17
N VAL A 13 2.83 8.45 6.48
CA VAL A 13 3.86 8.18 7.49
C VAL A 13 4.24 6.70 7.49
N GLY A 14 3.26 5.80 7.41
CA GLY A 14 3.49 4.36 7.30
C GLY A 14 4.33 3.98 6.08
N LEU A 15 3.99 4.52 4.90
CA LEU A 15 4.76 4.32 3.66
C LEU A 15 6.17 4.91 3.75
N SER A 16 6.32 6.10 4.32
CA SER A 16 7.61 6.77 4.46
C SER A 16 8.54 6.03 5.43
N ALA A 17 8.02 5.61 6.58
CA ALA A 17 8.77 4.82 7.56
C ALA A 17 9.15 3.45 6.98
N PHE A 18 8.24 2.83 6.23
CA PHE A 18 8.49 1.55 5.57
C PHE A 18 9.56 1.67 4.47
N ALA A 19 9.47 2.69 3.62
CA ALA A 19 10.47 2.97 2.59
C ALA A 19 11.85 3.26 3.20
N GLY A 20 11.91 4.02 4.31
CA GLY A 20 13.15 4.28 5.04
C GLY A 20 13.76 3.02 5.66
N ALA A 21 12.95 2.15 6.26
CA ALA A 21 13.41 0.89 6.83
C ALA A 21 13.99 -0.04 5.74
N MET A 22 13.36 -0.06 4.56
CA MET A 22 13.88 -0.81 3.40
C MET A 22 15.23 -0.28 2.94
N LEU A 23 15.37 1.05 2.80
CA LEU A 23 16.63 1.67 2.42
C LEU A 23 17.76 1.33 3.41
N MET A 24 17.52 1.42 4.72
CA MET A 24 18.51 1.01 5.72
C MET A 24 18.88 -0.47 5.61
N LEU A 25 17.90 -1.36 5.44
CA LEU A 25 18.16 -2.79 5.29
C LEU A 25 19.01 -3.10 4.06
N PHE A 26 18.78 -2.41 2.94
CA PHE A 26 19.59 -2.56 1.73
C PHE A 26 20.99 -1.97 1.87
N GLU A 27 21.15 -0.84 2.57
CA GLU A 27 22.47 -0.24 2.81
C GLU A 27 23.34 -1.08 3.75
N PHE A 28 22.75 -1.67 4.80
CA PHE A 28 23.49 -2.50 5.77
C PHE A 28 23.96 -3.84 5.18
N ASN A 29 23.29 -4.37 4.16
CA ASN A 29 23.56 -5.69 3.60
C ASN A 29 24.39 -5.69 2.31
N LYS A 30 25.12 -4.61 2.01
CA LYS A 30 26.01 -4.46 0.83
C LYS A 30 27.10 -5.53 0.62
N SER A 31 27.17 -6.57 1.44
CA SER A 31 28.12 -7.68 1.29
C SER A 31 27.57 -8.69 0.27
N GLU A 32 28.33 -8.94 -0.79
CA GLU A 32 27.96 -9.53 -2.10
C GLU A 32 27.24 -10.91 -2.11
N ALA A 33 26.98 -11.53 -0.96
CA ALA A 33 26.35 -12.85 -0.86
C ALA A 33 24.85 -12.81 -0.52
N TYR A 34 24.31 -11.68 -0.03
CA TYR A 34 22.95 -11.61 0.53
C TYR A 34 21.97 -10.74 -0.28
N ASP A 35 22.36 -10.23 -1.45
CA ASP A 35 21.53 -9.31 -2.23
C ASP A 35 20.18 -9.92 -2.64
N ILE A 36 20.18 -11.14 -3.19
CA ILE A 36 18.94 -11.74 -3.71
C ILE A 36 17.93 -12.06 -2.58
N PRO A 37 18.31 -12.74 -1.48
CA PRO A 37 17.38 -13.02 -0.38
C PRO A 37 16.82 -11.75 0.26
N VAL A 38 17.65 -10.71 0.44
CA VAL A 38 17.24 -9.43 1.03
C VAL A 38 16.26 -8.70 0.10
N ILE A 39 16.52 -8.68 -1.21
CA ILE A 39 15.59 -8.13 -2.21
C ILE A 39 14.24 -8.85 -2.18
N ILE A 40 14.24 -10.18 -2.17
CA ILE A 40 13.01 -10.98 -2.11
C ILE A 40 12.23 -10.67 -0.83
N CYS A 41 12.91 -10.66 0.33
CA CYS A 41 12.28 -10.32 1.61
C CYS A 41 11.70 -8.89 1.58
N GLY A 42 12.44 -7.95 1.00
CA GLY A 42 12.02 -6.56 0.81
C GLY A 42 10.72 -6.44 0.01
N ILE A 43 10.65 -7.14 -1.13
CA ILE A 43 9.45 -7.17 -1.98
C ILE A 43 8.26 -7.80 -1.24
N LEU A 44 8.46 -8.92 -0.52
CA LEU A 44 7.39 -9.58 0.23
C LEU A 44 6.81 -8.69 1.32
N LEU A 45 7.68 -8.07 2.12
CA LEU A 45 7.26 -7.13 3.14
C LEU A 45 6.51 -5.94 2.54
N MET A 46 6.91 -5.46 1.35
CA MET A 46 6.25 -4.35 0.66
C MET A 46 4.83 -4.72 0.23
N ILE A 47 4.66 -5.93 -0.31
CA ILE A 47 3.34 -6.46 -0.65
C ILE A 47 2.46 -6.56 0.60
N VAL A 48 2.98 -7.12 1.69
CA VAL A 48 2.25 -7.24 2.96
C VAL A 48 1.87 -5.88 3.52
N GLY A 49 2.81 -4.93 3.57
CA GLY A 49 2.61 -3.59 4.09
C GLY A 49 1.56 -2.80 3.30
N LEU A 50 1.67 -2.77 1.98
CA LEU A 50 0.68 -2.10 1.11
C LEU A 50 -0.70 -2.75 1.20
N THR A 51 -0.75 -4.09 1.27
CA THR A 51 -2.02 -4.82 1.46
C THR A 51 -2.66 -4.44 2.79
N LEU A 52 -1.89 -4.38 3.88
CA LEU A 52 -2.38 -4.00 5.20
C LEU A 52 -2.89 -2.55 5.22
N ILE A 53 -2.16 -1.62 4.59
CA ILE A 53 -2.60 -0.22 4.45
C ILE A 53 -3.94 -0.15 3.70
N GLY A 54 -4.06 -0.84 2.57
CA GLY A 54 -5.31 -0.90 1.81
C GLY A 54 -6.47 -1.46 2.63
N TYR A 55 -6.22 -2.53 3.39
CA TYR A 55 -7.20 -3.16 4.28
C TYR A 55 -7.68 -2.21 5.38
N LEU A 56 -6.75 -1.56 6.09
CA LEU A 56 -7.06 -0.64 7.20
C LEU A 56 -7.76 0.62 6.71
N ASN A 57 -7.39 1.14 5.54
CA ASN A 57 -8.09 2.25 4.89
C ASN A 57 -9.55 1.86 4.60
N ALA A 58 -9.80 0.66 4.06
CA ALA A 58 -11.16 0.16 3.83
C ALA A 58 -11.93 -0.08 5.14
N ALA A 59 -11.25 -0.56 6.19
CA ALA A 59 -11.85 -0.81 7.49
C ALA A 59 -12.40 0.47 8.12
N THR A 60 -11.60 1.53 8.07
CA THR A 60 -11.92 2.82 8.66
C THR A 60 -12.80 3.71 7.76
N ALA A 61 -13.05 3.31 6.51
CA ALA A 61 -13.90 4.04 5.58
C ALA A 61 -15.36 4.09 6.06
N PRO A 62 -15.93 5.29 6.30
CA PRO A 62 -17.26 5.44 6.88
C PRO A 62 -18.41 5.05 5.94
N LYS A 63 -18.28 5.28 4.62
CA LYS A 63 -19.31 4.98 3.61
C LYS A 63 -18.66 4.67 2.27
N ASN A 64 -19.33 3.90 1.40
CA ASN A 64 -18.85 3.61 0.03
C ASN A 64 -17.36 3.24 0.00
N LYS A 65 -16.97 2.25 0.82
CA LYS A 65 -15.59 1.91 1.20
C LYS A 65 -14.66 1.91 -0.01
N THR A 66 -15.03 1.17 -1.06
CA THR A 66 -14.27 1.07 -2.31
C THR A 66 -14.03 2.42 -3.00
N LYS A 67 -15.06 3.28 -3.13
CA LYS A 67 -14.91 4.58 -3.80
C LYS A 67 -14.01 5.53 -3.00
N GLN A 68 -14.19 5.55 -1.68
CA GLN A 68 -13.42 6.43 -0.80
C GLN A 68 -11.94 6.03 -0.74
N THR A 69 -11.65 4.73 -0.64
CA THR A 69 -10.28 4.22 -0.66
C THR A 69 -9.63 4.36 -2.02
N LEU A 70 -10.39 4.18 -3.11
CA LEU A 70 -9.88 4.39 -4.47
C LEU A 70 -9.38 5.82 -4.66
N PHE A 71 -10.18 6.81 -4.29
CA PHE A 71 -9.77 8.21 -4.34
C PHE A 71 -8.51 8.49 -3.50
N LEU A 72 -8.47 7.96 -2.27
CA LEU A 72 -7.31 8.12 -1.38
C LEU A 72 -6.04 7.49 -1.96
N HIS A 73 -6.13 6.26 -2.49
CA HIS A 73 -5.00 5.56 -3.08
C HIS A 73 -4.50 6.22 -4.36
N SER A 74 -5.41 6.77 -5.18
CA SER A 74 -5.01 7.54 -6.37
C SER A 74 -4.18 8.76 -5.99
N ILE A 75 -4.56 9.50 -4.95
CA ILE A 75 -3.78 10.64 -4.46
C ILE A 75 -2.39 10.18 -4.00
N PHE A 76 -2.31 9.10 -3.21
CA PHE A 76 -0.99 8.61 -2.76
C PHE A 76 -0.08 8.23 -3.91
N VAL A 77 -0.59 7.48 -4.88
CA VAL A 77 0.22 7.00 -6.01
C VAL A 77 0.66 8.17 -6.89
N ILE A 78 -0.18 9.20 -7.07
CA ILE A 78 0.22 10.42 -7.79
C ILE A 78 1.32 11.17 -7.03
N LEU A 79 1.22 11.29 -5.71
CA LEU A 79 2.24 11.97 -4.91
C LEU A 79 3.57 11.20 -4.89
N LEU A 80 3.51 9.87 -4.76
CA LEU A 80 4.69 8.99 -4.85
C LEU A 80 5.34 9.10 -6.21
N PHE A 81 4.56 9.03 -7.29
CA PHE A 81 5.04 9.20 -8.65
C PHE A 81 5.68 10.58 -8.86
N ALA A 82 5.04 11.66 -8.39
CA ALA A 82 5.62 12.99 -8.46
C ALA A 82 6.95 13.10 -7.68
N THR A 83 7.03 12.46 -6.51
CA THR A 83 8.27 12.41 -5.72
C THR A 83 9.36 11.64 -6.46
N ASP A 84 9.02 10.51 -7.09
CA ASP A 84 9.93 9.73 -7.93
C ASP A 84 10.42 10.51 -9.15
N LEU A 85 9.58 11.35 -9.77
CA LEU A 85 9.99 12.18 -10.89
C LEU A 85 10.93 13.32 -10.49
N ILE A 86 10.77 13.88 -9.29
CA ILE A 86 11.58 15.02 -8.82
C ILE A 86 12.91 14.55 -8.22
N PHE A 87 12.90 13.46 -7.46
CA PHE A 87 14.05 13.01 -6.67
C PHE A 87 14.60 11.65 -7.09
N GLY A 88 13.87 10.88 -7.90
CA GLY A 88 14.28 9.57 -8.34
C GLY A 88 15.27 9.63 -9.51
N ASN A 89 16.12 8.61 -9.58
CA ASN A 89 17.04 8.37 -10.71
C ASN A 89 16.62 7.12 -11.51
N MET A 90 15.35 6.74 -11.41
CA MET A 90 14.79 5.56 -12.06
C MET A 90 14.14 5.96 -13.39
N ASP A 91 14.30 5.16 -14.44
CA ASP A 91 13.64 5.41 -15.72
C ASP A 91 12.13 5.57 -15.56
N LEU A 92 11.55 6.48 -16.36
CA LEU A 92 10.13 6.80 -16.34
C LEU A 92 9.24 5.55 -16.46
N PHE A 93 9.63 4.59 -17.31
CA PHE A 93 8.88 3.35 -17.50
C PHE A 93 8.85 2.51 -16.20
N PHE A 94 10.00 2.29 -15.58
CA PHE A 94 10.09 1.51 -14.34
C PHE A 94 9.42 2.23 -13.17
N ALA A 95 9.55 3.56 -13.08
CA ALA A 95 8.85 4.37 -12.09
C ALA A 95 7.33 4.27 -12.24
N THR A 96 6.82 4.32 -13.48
CA THR A 96 5.39 4.18 -13.78
C THR A 96 4.89 2.79 -13.41
N LEU A 97 5.59 1.74 -13.86
CA LEU A 97 5.22 0.34 -13.58
C LEU A 97 5.14 0.08 -12.08
N ARG A 98 6.14 0.52 -11.31
CA ARG A 98 6.18 0.37 -9.86
C ARG A 98 5.00 1.05 -9.17
N ASN A 99 4.68 2.29 -9.55
CA ASN A 99 3.56 3.04 -8.99
C ASN A 99 2.21 2.40 -9.32
N VAL A 100 2.05 1.84 -10.53
CA VAL A 100 0.87 1.03 -10.88
C VAL A 100 0.78 -0.23 -10.01
N CYS A 101 1.88 -0.95 -9.79
CA CYS A 101 1.91 -2.10 -8.88
C CYS A 101 1.49 -1.72 -7.45
N TYR A 102 1.97 -0.58 -6.94
CA TYR A 102 1.55 -0.08 -5.62
C TYR A 102 0.06 0.17 -5.55
N PHE A 103 -0.51 0.80 -6.57
CA PHE A 103 -1.95 1.02 -6.65
C PHE A 103 -2.73 -0.29 -6.61
N VAL A 104 -2.32 -1.29 -7.40
CA VAL A 104 -2.98 -2.60 -7.46
C VAL A 104 -2.93 -3.30 -6.11
N ILE A 105 -1.79 -3.33 -5.43
CA ILE A 105 -1.64 -3.99 -4.13
C ILE A 105 -2.49 -3.26 -3.06
N LEU A 106 -2.53 -1.92 -3.09
CA LEU A 106 -3.41 -1.14 -2.20
C LEU A 106 -4.88 -1.47 -2.44
N GLN A 107 -5.34 -1.59 -3.70
CA GLN A 107 -6.72 -2.00 -4.00
C GLN A 107 -7.00 -3.46 -3.62
N PHE A 108 -6.01 -4.34 -3.70
CA PHE A 108 -6.14 -5.72 -3.25
C PHE A 108 -6.44 -5.78 -1.74
N GLY A 109 -5.77 -4.96 -0.92
CA GLY A 109 -6.09 -4.83 0.50
C GLY A 109 -7.54 -4.42 0.76
N VAL A 110 -8.06 -3.48 -0.03
CA VAL A 110 -9.47 -3.05 0.03
C VAL A 110 -10.41 -4.20 -0.31
N TYR A 111 -10.11 -4.92 -1.38
CA TYR A 111 -10.89 -6.07 -1.84
C TYR A 111 -11.02 -7.14 -0.75
N LEU A 112 -9.91 -7.49 -0.08
CA LEU A 112 -9.92 -8.45 1.03
C LEU A 112 -10.84 -8.02 2.18
N TYR A 113 -10.84 -6.73 2.53
CA TYR A 113 -11.71 -6.21 3.58
C TYR A 113 -13.20 -6.30 3.20
N VAL A 114 -13.54 -5.82 2.00
CA VAL A 114 -14.94 -5.76 1.53
C VAL A 114 -15.52 -7.17 1.40
N ASN A 115 -14.79 -8.09 0.78
CA ASN A 115 -15.25 -9.47 0.61
C ASN A 115 -15.42 -10.20 1.95
N LYS A 116 -14.55 -9.95 2.93
CA LYS A 116 -14.72 -10.48 4.30
C LYS A 116 -16.05 -10.03 4.93
N GLN A 117 -16.43 -8.77 4.76
CA GLN A 117 -17.70 -8.27 5.29
C GLN A 117 -18.92 -8.89 4.59
N GLU A 118 -18.86 -9.04 3.27
CA GLU A 118 -19.94 -9.70 2.51
C GLU A 118 -20.16 -11.16 2.93
N MET A 119 -19.07 -11.92 3.13
CA MET A 119 -19.15 -13.30 3.62
C MET A 119 -19.74 -13.36 5.03
N SER A 120 -19.31 -12.47 5.93
CA SER A 120 -19.85 -12.40 7.30
C SER A 120 -21.34 -12.10 7.32
N PHE A 121 -21.82 -11.22 6.43
CA PHE A 121 -23.23 -10.87 6.34
C PHE A 121 -24.08 -12.01 5.77
N LYS A 122 -23.60 -12.67 4.70
CA LYS A 122 -24.26 -13.86 4.13
C LYS A 122 -24.36 -15.00 5.15
N ALA A 123 -23.33 -15.19 5.98
CA ALA A 123 -23.35 -16.18 7.07
C ALA A 123 -24.43 -15.85 8.12
N PHE A 124 -24.53 -14.59 8.55
CA PHE A 124 -25.56 -14.12 9.49
C PHE A 124 -26.99 -14.33 8.97
N LEU A 125 -27.24 -14.03 7.69
CA LEU A 125 -28.55 -14.24 7.06
C LEU A 125 -28.93 -15.72 6.97
N LYS A 126 -27.96 -16.64 6.88
CA LYS A 126 -28.24 -18.08 6.85
C LYS A 126 -28.58 -18.65 8.24
N SER A 127 -28.23 -17.95 9.32
CA SER A 127 -28.45 -18.38 10.71
C SER A 127 -29.70 -17.79 11.39
N THR A 128 -30.44 -16.91 10.70
CA THR A 128 -31.70 -16.31 11.18
C THR A 128 -32.87 -16.86 10.38
#